data_AF-A0AA38ZQ01-F1
#
_entry.id   AF-A0AA38ZQ01-F1
#
_cell.length_a   1.000
_cell.length_b   1.000
_cell.length_c   1.000
_cell.angle_alpha   90.00
_cell.angle_beta   90.00
_cell.angle_gamma   90.00
#
_symmetry.space_group_name_H-M   'P 1'
#
loop_
_entity.id
_entity.type
_entity.pdbx_description
1 polymer ?
#
loop_
_entity_poly.entity_id
_entity_poly.type
_entity_poly.pdbx_seq_one_letter_code
_entity_poly.pdbx_strand_id
1 'polypeptide(L)'
;MAVAMCDASCAWSSSEEVEKDLVLHHVTLGLPKGSLVAIIGEVGSGKSSLLNSILKEMRLIHGSIYLGGSITYVPQVPWILSGTIRENILFGKAYDSTRYSDVLEACALDIDISLMVGGDMAYIGDKGVNLSGGQRARLALARAIYHGSDIFMLDDVLSAVDAQVAWWILHNAILGPLMNQHTRVLCTHNIQAMSSADMIVVMDKGHVKWVGSSTDFSVSSHSTFCSLNEFTVSQVQSLECSTNTSTETKQDCKPERDSICVPGEAQEIIEVELRKEGRVELTVYKNYATYSGWFITVVICLSAILMQASRNGNDLWLSYWVDTTTGSSHTEYSTSFYLVTDQFFFE
;
A
#
# COMPACT_ATOMS: atom_id res chain seq x y z
N MET A 1 30.80 -7.12 2.60
CA MET A 1 29.88 -5.99 2.86
C MET A 1 28.57 -6.20 2.12
N ALA A 2 27.43 -5.98 2.79
CA ALA A 2 26.10 -6.04 2.18
C ALA A 2 25.72 -4.69 1.56
N VAL A 3 25.96 -3.61 2.32
CA VAL A 3 25.74 -2.23 1.90
C VAL A 3 26.98 -1.42 2.28
N ALA A 4 27.41 -0.51 1.41
CA ALA A 4 28.43 0.47 1.74
C ALA A 4 28.05 1.84 1.20
N MET A 5 28.06 2.84 2.07
CA MET A 5 27.84 4.25 1.75
C MET A 5 29.14 4.99 2.04
N CYS A 6 29.63 5.76 1.06
CA CYS A 6 30.83 6.58 1.20
C CYS A 6 30.46 8.03 0.90
N ASP A 7 30.55 8.87 1.93
CA ASP A 7 30.31 10.31 1.87
C ASP A 7 28.98 10.69 1.16
N ALA A 8 27.93 9.91 1.43
CA ALA A 8 26.67 10.02 0.70
C ALA A 8 25.80 11.18 1.22
N SER A 9 25.42 12.09 0.33
CA SER A 9 24.46 13.17 0.62
C SER A 9 23.24 13.03 -0.28
N CYS A 10 22.04 13.00 0.31
CA CYS A 10 20.81 12.66 -0.40
C CYS A 10 19.68 13.66 -0.13
N ALA A 11 18.84 13.88 -1.15
CA ALA A 11 17.66 14.74 -1.10
C ALA A 11 16.43 14.06 -1.73
N TRP A 12 15.23 14.48 -1.32
CA TRP A 12 13.96 14.03 -1.93
C TRP A 12 13.62 14.78 -3.22
N SER A 13 14.01 16.04 -3.30
CA SER A 13 13.61 16.96 -4.36
C SER A 13 14.53 16.86 -5.59
N SER A 14 13.95 16.96 -6.77
CA SER A 14 14.68 17.08 -8.03
C SER A 14 15.08 18.53 -8.35
N SER A 15 14.60 19.50 -7.57
CA SER A 15 14.78 20.94 -7.83
C SER A 15 16.24 21.38 -7.70
N GLU A 16 16.61 22.44 -8.44
CA GLU A 16 17.97 22.95 -8.53
C GLU A 16 18.48 23.63 -7.23
N GLU A 17 17.61 23.87 -6.24
CA GLU A 17 17.99 24.34 -4.90
C GLU A 17 18.50 23.17 -4.03
N VAL A 18 19.62 22.59 -4.44
CA VAL A 18 20.17 21.34 -3.90
C VAL A 18 20.57 21.44 -2.42
N GLU A 19 20.99 22.61 -1.92
CA GLU A 19 21.53 22.73 -0.55
C GLU A 19 20.47 22.82 0.55
N LYS A 20 19.25 23.28 0.26
CA LYS A 20 18.20 23.46 1.29
C LYS A 20 17.36 22.21 1.54
N ASP A 21 17.32 21.29 0.58
CA ASP A 21 16.50 20.07 0.62
C ASP A 21 17.30 18.80 0.97
N LEU A 22 18.57 18.95 1.37
CA LEU A 22 19.39 17.84 1.83
C LEU A 22 18.81 17.28 3.14
N VAL A 23 18.56 15.97 3.14
CA VAL A 23 18.05 15.24 4.31
C VAL A 23 19.13 14.38 4.94
N LEU A 24 20.03 13.82 4.13
CA LEU A 24 21.19 13.07 4.59
C LEU A 24 22.45 13.83 4.22
N HIS A 25 23.37 13.95 5.17
CA HIS A 25 24.57 14.78 5.05
C HIS A 25 25.82 13.95 5.32
N HIS A 26 26.65 13.74 4.28
CA HIS A 26 27.97 13.13 4.37
C HIS A 26 27.97 11.78 5.12
N VAL A 27 27.00 10.92 4.80
CA VAL A 27 26.80 9.63 5.47
C VAL A 27 27.84 8.62 4.97
N THR A 28 28.71 8.17 5.87
CA THR A 28 29.63 7.06 5.62
C THR A 28 29.26 5.89 6.53
N LEU A 29 28.82 4.78 5.94
CA LEU A 29 28.29 3.63 6.67
C LEU A 29 28.61 2.33 5.93
N GLY A 30 29.07 1.31 6.67
CA GLY A 30 29.32 -0.02 6.13
C GLY A 30 28.53 -1.08 6.88
N LEU A 31 27.63 -1.79 6.19
CA LEU A 31 26.84 -2.87 6.77
C LEU A 31 27.46 -4.24 6.44
N PRO A 32 27.80 -5.08 7.45
CA PRO A 32 28.34 -6.42 7.23
C PRO A 32 27.29 -7.35 6.59
N LYS A 33 27.77 -8.46 5.99
CA LYS A 33 26.89 -9.53 5.51
C LYS A 33 26.48 -10.43 6.68
N GLY A 34 25.22 -10.86 6.75
CA GLY A 34 24.71 -11.80 7.75
C GLY A 34 24.47 -11.23 9.15
N SER A 35 24.81 -9.97 9.41
CA SER A 35 24.62 -9.33 10.71
C SER A 35 23.24 -8.70 10.87
N LEU A 36 22.76 -8.62 12.11
CA LEU A 36 21.64 -7.78 12.52
C LEU A 36 22.14 -6.38 12.89
N VAL A 37 21.70 -5.37 12.14
CA VAL A 37 22.03 -3.97 12.36
C VAL A 37 20.78 -3.21 12.81
N ALA A 38 20.84 -2.57 13.96
CA ALA A 38 19.79 -1.69 14.47
C ALA A 38 20.12 -0.23 14.17
N ILE A 39 19.21 0.49 13.50
CA ILE A 39 19.31 1.93 13.26
C ILE A 39 18.38 2.63 14.23
N ILE A 40 18.94 3.50 15.07
CA ILE A 40 18.25 4.21 16.15
C ILE A 40 18.44 5.72 16.02
N GLY A 41 17.56 6.48 16.65
CA GLY A 41 17.61 7.95 16.66
C GLY A 41 16.22 8.53 16.86
N GLU A 42 16.14 9.82 17.15
CA GLU A 42 14.86 10.51 17.38
C GLU A 42 13.92 10.46 16.16
N VAL A 43 12.63 10.76 16.38
CA VAL A 43 11.68 10.91 15.28
C VAL A 43 12.14 12.07 14.38
N GLY A 44 12.17 11.84 13.08
CA GLY A 44 12.69 12.83 12.12
C GLY A 44 14.21 12.89 11.99
N SER A 45 14.98 11.99 12.62
CA SER A 45 16.45 11.95 12.47
C SER A 45 16.96 11.46 11.12
N GLY A 46 16.07 11.00 10.23
CA GLY A 46 16.41 10.54 8.88
C GLY A 46 16.56 9.02 8.72
N LYS A 47 16.10 8.20 9.67
CA LYS A 47 16.19 6.72 9.62
C LYS A 47 15.52 6.11 8.37
N SER A 48 14.25 6.43 8.13
CA SER A 48 13.55 5.97 6.93
C SER A 48 14.18 6.54 5.66
N SER A 49 14.65 7.80 5.69
CA SER A 49 15.41 8.40 4.58
C SER A 49 16.70 7.64 4.29
N LEU A 50 17.41 7.15 5.31
CA LEU A 50 18.60 6.32 5.15
C LEU A 50 18.24 5.02 4.42
N LEU A 51 17.18 4.32 4.82
CA LEU A 51 16.72 3.12 4.10
C LEU A 51 16.36 3.43 2.64
N ASN A 52 15.57 4.48 2.41
CA ASN A 52 15.17 4.90 1.06
C ASN A 52 16.36 5.31 0.18
N SER A 53 17.42 5.88 0.76
CA SER A 53 18.65 6.17 0.04
C SER A 53 19.38 4.90 -0.41
N ILE A 54 19.37 3.84 0.41
CA ILE A 54 19.98 2.56 0.04
C ILE A 54 19.14 1.85 -1.03
N LEU A 55 17.81 1.97 -0.95
CA LEU A 55 16.87 1.51 -1.99
C LEU A 55 16.97 2.31 -3.30
N LYS A 56 17.71 3.43 -3.31
CA LYS A 56 17.84 4.37 -4.44
C LYS A 56 16.54 5.09 -4.80
N GLU A 57 15.61 5.22 -3.85
CA GLU A 57 14.40 6.03 -3.97
C GLU A 57 14.67 7.52 -3.72
N MET A 58 15.79 7.84 -3.05
CA MET A 58 16.27 9.22 -2.89
C MET A 58 17.39 9.54 -3.88
N ARG A 59 17.46 10.80 -4.31
CA ARG A 59 18.52 11.26 -5.21
C ARG A 59 19.83 11.42 -4.44
N LEU A 60 20.86 10.72 -4.91
CA LEU A 60 22.24 10.91 -4.47
C LEU A 60 22.85 12.14 -5.14
N ILE A 61 23.32 13.11 -4.35
CA ILE A 61 23.94 14.35 -4.82
C ILE A 61 25.47 14.23 -4.79
N HIS A 62 26.00 13.73 -3.67
CA HIS A 62 27.42 13.50 -3.45
C HIS A 62 27.66 12.09 -2.88
N GLY A 63 28.86 11.55 -3.12
CA GLY A 63 29.29 10.25 -2.61
C GLY A 63 28.90 9.07 -3.51
N SER A 64 28.89 7.88 -2.92
CA SER A 64 28.52 6.64 -3.61
C SER A 64 27.82 5.65 -2.67
N ILE A 65 26.84 4.91 -3.21
CA ILE A 65 26.12 3.84 -2.51
C ILE A 65 26.32 2.54 -3.28
N TYR A 66 26.91 1.55 -2.60
CA TYR A 66 27.13 0.20 -3.12
C TYR A 66 26.19 -0.81 -2.44
N LEU A 67 25.60 -1.69 -3.26
CA LEU A 67 24.71 -2.74 -2.82
C LEU A 67 25.21 -4.10 -3.30
N GLY A 68 25.32 -5.06 -2.38
CA GLY A 68 25.91 -6.38 -2.62
C GLY A 68 24.94 -7.56 -2.50
N GLY A 69 23.74 -7.47 -3.09
CA GLY A 69 22.74 -8.54 -3.10
C GLY A 69 21.32 -8.05 -3.45
N SER A 70 20.35 -8.95 -3.34
CA SER A 70 18.92 -8.64 -3.43
C SER A 70 18.41 -7.99 -2.13
N ILE A 71 17.51 -7.01 -2.24
CA ILE A 71 16.86 -6.37 -1.09
C ILE A 71 15.38 -6.74 -1.03
N THR A 72 14.90 -6.97 0.19
CA THR A 72 13.49 -6.85 0.54
C THR A 72 13.30 -5.68 1.50
N TYR A 73 12.29 -4.86 1.24
CA TYR A 73 11.92 -3.73 2.09
C TYR A 73 10.54 -3.93 2.70
N VAL A 74 10.44 -3.68 4.01
CA VAL A 74 9.17 -3.61 4.75
C VAL A 74 9.03 -2.17 5.27
N PRO A 75 8.12 -1.38 4.69
CA PRO A 75 7.91 0.01 5.11
C PRO A 75 7.18 0.08 6.46
N GLN A 76 7.32 1.22 7.14
CA GLN A 76 6.61 1.54 8.39
C GLN A 76 5.09 1.46 8.23
N VAL A 77 4.57 1.88 7.07
CA VAL A 77 3.15 1.69 6.70
C VAL A 77 3.08 0.69 5.55
N PRO A 78 2.75 -0.58 5.83
CA PRO A 78 2.67 -1.62 4.82
C PRO A 78 1.58 -1.36 3.78
N TRP A 79 1.94 -1.54 2.51
CA TRP A 79 0.97 -1.62 1.43
C TRP A 79 0.54 -3.07 1.21
N ILE A 80 -0.78 -3.30 1.21
CA ILE A 80 -1.40 -4.61 1.04
C ILE A 80 -2.11 -4.64 -0.32
N LEU A 81 -1.87 -5.70 -1.09
CA LEU A 81 -2.48 -5.93 -2.39
C LEU A 81 -3.92 -6.41 -2.19
N SER A 82 -4.83 -5.94 -3.04
CA SER A 82 -6.20 -6.47 -3.09
C SER A 82 -6.18 -7.89 -3.64
N GLY A 83 -6.73 -8.84 -2.88
CA GLY A 83 -6.61 -10.27 -3.17
C GLY A 83 -6.57 -11.10 -1.90
N THR A 84 -6.21 -12.37 -2.01
CA THR A 84 -6.17 -13.27 -0.84
C THR A 84 -4.94 -13.03 0.05
N ILE A 85 -4.99 -13.47 1.31
CA ILE A 85 -3.82 -13.46 2.22
C ILE A 85 -2.67 -14.26 1.60
N ARG A 86 -2.97 -15.44 1.06
CA ARG A 86 -1.98 -16.29 0.41
C ARG A 86 -1.29 -15.57 -0.75
N GLU A 87 -2.04 -14.95 -1.66
CA GLU A 87 -1.47 -14.18 -2.78
C GLU A 87 -0.60 -13.02 -2.29
N ASN A 88 -1.03 -12.34 -1.22
CA ASN A 88 -0.27 -11.28 -0.60
C ASN A 88 1.08 -11.76 -0.05
N ILE A 89 1.15 -12.95 0.55
CA ILE A 89 2.40 -13.51 1.10
C ILE A 89 3.28 -14.06 -0.03
N LEU A 90 2.70 -14.80 -0.98
CA LEU A 90 3.44 -15.40 -2.09
C LEU A 90 4.05 -14.34 -3.01
N PHE A 91 3.31 -13.26 -3.27
CA PHE A 91 3.75 -12.10 -4.05
C PHE A 91 4.47 -12.48 -5.37
N GLY A 92 3.87 -13.41 -6.12
CA GLY A 92 4.38 -13.92 -7.39
C GLY A 92 5.33 -15.11 -7.30
N LYS A 93 5.70 -15.59 -6.10
CA LYS A 93 6.45 -16.84 -5.92
C LYS A 93 5.53 -18.07 -5.92
N ALA A 94 6.11 -19.22 -6.27
CA ALA A 94 5.43 -20.51 -6.18
C ALA A 94 5.09 -20.86 -4.73
N TYR A 95 3.96 -21.52 -4.54
CA TYR A 95 3.51 -21.98 -3.22
C TYR A 95 4.31 -23.21 -2.77
N ASP A 96 5.05 -23.03 -1.68
CA ASP A 96 5.70 -24.07 -0.89
C ASP A 96 5.04 -24.14 0.48
N SER A 97 4.34 -25.24 0.75
CA SER A 97 3.57 -25.44 1.98
C SER A 97 4.43 -25.41 3.25
N THR A 98 5.66 -25.93 3.18
CA THR A 98 6.54 -26.03 4.36
C THR A 98 7.03 -24.64 4.76
N ARG A 99 7.69 -23.95 3.82
CA ARG A 99 8.12 -22.57 4.01
C ARG A 99 6.96 -21.64 4.37
N TYR A 100 5.79 -21.84 3.77
CA TYR A 100 4.63 -21.00 4.04
C TYR A 100 4.15 -21.15 5.49
N SER A 101 4.04 -22.39 5.98
CA SER A 101 3.67 -22.66 7.38
C SER A 101 4.69 -22.08 8.36
N ASP A 102 5.99 -22.30 8.10
CA ASP A 102 7.06 -21.78 8.96
C ASP A 102 7.04 -20.25 9.05
N VAL A 103 6.76 -19.57 7.93
CA VAL A 103 6.65 -18.11 7.87
C VAL A 103 5.44 -17.60 8.65
N LEU A 104 4.29 -18.28 8.55
CA LEU A 104 3.09 -17.89 9.29
C LEU A 104 3.28 -18.02 10.80
N GLU A 105 3.90 -19.10 11.26
CA GLU A 105 4.22 -19.33 12.67
C GLU A 105 5.24 -18.30 13.19
N ALA A 106 6.32 -18.06 12.43
CA ALA A 106 7.35 -17.09 12.81
C ALA A 106 6.78 -15.66 12.97
N CYS A 107 5.83 -15.28 12.10
CA CYS A 107 5.16 -13.98 12.15
C CYS A 107 3.96 -13.93 13.10
N ALA A 108 3.61 -15.03 13.79
CA ALA A 108 2.41 -15.16 14.62
C ALA A 108 1.12 -14.75 13.88
N LEU A 109 0.98 -15.17 12.62
CA LEU A 109 -0.21 -14.92 11.78
C LEU A 109 -1.17 -16.11 11.73
N ASP A 110 -0.70 -17.28 12.17
CA ASP A 110 -1.45 -18.53 12.25
C ASP A 110 -2.78 -18.37 13.00
N ILE A 111 -2.74 -17.70 14.15
CA ILE A 111 -3.93 -17.44 14.98
C ILE A 111 -4.90 -16.52 14.25
N ASP A 112 -4.43 -15.40 13.69
CA ASP A 112 -5.30 -14.45 12.98
C ASP A 112 -5.98 -15.11 11.77
N ILE A 113 -5.22 -15.88 10.99
CA ILE A 113 -5.73 -16.58 9.80
C ILE A 113 -6.77 -17.62 10.21
N SER A 114 -6.56 -18.34 11.33
CA SER A 114 -7.51 -19.34 11.82
C SER A 114 -8.87 -18.77 12.20
N LEU A 115 -8.92 -17.49 12.58
CA LEU A 115 -10.13 -16.77 12.95
C LEU A 115 -10.88 -16.21 11.73
N MET A 116 -10.25 -16.16 10.56
CA MET A 116 -10.85 -15.60 9.35
C MET A 116 -11.72 -16.62 8.61
N VAL A 117 -12.86 -16.16 8.10
CA VAL A 117 -13.72 -16.97 7.24
C VAL A 117 -12.98 -17.23 5.92
N GLY A 118 -12.70 -18.51 5.63
CA GLY A 118 -11.88 -18.91 4.48
C GLY A 118 -10.38 -19.01 4.75
N GLY A 119 -9.94 -18.79 6.00
CA GLY A 119 -8.54 -18.96 6.38
C GLY A 119 -7.59 -18.09 5.57
N ASP A 120 -6.55 -18.69 4.99
CA ASP A 120 -5.56 -17.97 4.18
C ASP A 120 -6.03 -17.62 2.76
N MET A 121 -7.18 -18.17 2.36
CA MET A 121 -7.90 -17.79 1.15
C MET A 121 -8.90 -16.65 1.40
N ALA A 122 -8.96 -16.12 2.63
CA ALA A 122 -9.78 -14.96 2.93
C ALA A 122 -9.35 -13.77 2.06
N TYR A 123 -10.35 -13.11 1.47
CA TYR A 123 -10.14 -11.97 0.58
C TYR A 123 -9.88 -10.69 1.38
N ILE A 124 -8.83 -9.97 0.99
CA ILE A 124 -8.45 -8.67 1.54
C ILE A 124 -8.82 -7.60 0.53
N GLY A 125 -9.71 -6.68 0.93
CA GLY A 125 -10.08 -5.50 0.15
C GLY A 125 -8.94 -4.48 -0.03
N ASP A 126 -9.18 -3.47 -0.86
CA ASP A 126 -8.20 -2.43 -1.20
C ASP A 126 -7.50 -1.86 0.04
N LYS A 127 -6.15 -1.77 -0.03
CA LYS A 127 -5.27 -1.30 1.05
C LYS A 127 -5.40 -2.05 2.38
N GLY A 128 -6.03 -3.23 2.41
CA GLY A 128 -6.18 -4.02 3.63
C GLY A 128 -7.07 -3.37 4.68
N VAL A 129 -8.17 -2.72 4.26
CA VAL A 129 -9.17 -2.12 5.16
C VAL A 129 -9.71 -3.13 6.17
N ASN A 130 -9.77 -4.41 5.80
CA ASN A 130 -10.28 -5.49 6.65
C ASN A 130 -9.30 -5.96 7.75
N LEU A 131 -8.06 -5.44 7.77
CA LEU A 131 -7.00 -5.87 8.69
C LEU A 131 -6.68 -4.79 9.73
N SER A 132 -6.33 -5.21 10.95
CA SER A 132 -5.77 -4.31 11.96
C SER A 132 -4.36 -3.83 11.55
N GLY A 133 -3.87 -2.75 12.16
CA GLY A 133 -2.51 -2.23 11.89
C GLY A 133 -1.41 -3.28 12.13
N GLY A 134 -1.49 -4.00 13.25
CA GLY A 134 -0.55 -5.07 13.57
C GLY A 134 -0.67 -6.30 12.66
N GLN A 135 -1.86 -6.63 12.16
CA GLN A 135 -2.03 -7.68 11.15
C GLN A 135 -1.39 -7.28 9.81
N ARG A 136 -1.57 -6.03 9.36
CA ARG A 136 -0.91 -5.52 8.14
C ARG A 136 0.61 -5.55 8.25
N ALA A 137 1.16 -5.15 9.40
CA ALA A 137 2.60 -5.21 9.67
C ALA A 137 3.15 -6.64 9.59
N ARG A 138 2.47 -7.59 10.26
CA ARG A 138 2.84 -9.01 10.22
C ARG A 138 2.72 -9.61 8.82
N LEU A 139 1.67 -9.27 8.08
CA LEU A 139 1.45 -9.76 6.71
C LEU A 139 2.57 -9.31 5.77
N ALA A 140 3.00 -8.06 5.87
CA ALA A 140 4.11 -7.55 5.08
C ALA A 140 5.46 -8.12 5.51
N LEU A 141 5.66 -8.38 6.80
CA LEU A 141 6.83 -9.11 7.28
C LEU A 141 6.84 -10.56 6.74
N ALA A 142 5.71 -11.26 6.79
CA ALA A 142 5.57 -12.60 6.24
C ALA A 142 5.87 -12.62 4.74
N ARG A 143 5.32 -11.68 3.96
CA ARG A 143 5.65 -11.48 2.54
C ARG A 143 7.16 -11.32 2.34
N ALA A 144 7.80 -10.52 3.18
CA ALA A 144 9.23 -10.27 3.07
C ALA A 144 10.07 -11.53 3.32
N ILE A 145 9.78 -12.25 4.41
CA ILE A 145 10.49 -13.48 4.78
C ILE A 145 10.26 -14.56 3.74
N TYR A 146 9.03 -14.71 3.25
CA TYR A 146 8.70 -15.68 2.21
C TYR A 146 9.52 -15.43 0.94
N HIS A 147 9.70 -14.16 0.55
CA HIS A 147 10.54 -13.79 -0.58
C HIS A 147 12.01 -14.19 -0.40
N GLY A 148 12.59 -14.07 0.80
CA GLY A 148 13.92 -14.62 1.09
C GLY A 148 15.09 -13.94 0.34
N SER A 149 15.16 -12.61 0.37
CA SER A 149 16.27 -11.84 -0.23
C SER A 149 17.53 -11.85 0.65
N ASP A 150 18.68 -11.45 0.10
CA ASP A 150 19.95 -11.41 0.84
C ASP A 150 19.96 -10.37 1.97
N ILE A 151 19.27 -9.25 1.75
CA ILE A 151 19.22 -8.09 2.64
C ILE A 151 17.77 -7.74 2.95
N PHE A 152 17.44 -7.65 4.23
CA PHE A 152 16.15 -7.22 4.74
C PHE A 152 16.26 -5.82 5.33
N MET A 153 15.42 -4.91 4.86
CA MET A 153 15.25 -3.56 5.42
C MET A 153 13.89 -3.46 6.07
N LEU A 154 13.87 -3.31 7.39
CA LEU A 154 12.66 -3.31 8.21
C LEU A 154 12.52 -1.92 8.83
N ASP A 155 11.54 -1.15 8.36
CA ASP A 155 11.28 0.19 8.88
C ASP A 155 10.20 0.13 9.96
N ASP A 156 10.62 0.08 11.23
CA ASP A 156 9.77 0.13 12.43
C ASP A 156 8.60 -0.86 12.45
N VAL A 157 8.83 -2.09 11.95
CA VAL A 157 7.80 -3.14 11.80
C VAL A 157 7.17 -3.59 13.13
N LEU A 158 7.88 -3.40 14.25
CA LEU A 158 7.44 -3.84 15.58
C LEU A 158 6.58 -2.81 16.33
N SER A 159 6.44 -1.58 15.85
CA SER A 159 5.72 -0.53 16.60
C SER A 159 4.19 -0.67 16.56
N ALA A 160 3.65 -1.34 15.54
CA ALA A 160 2.21 -1.53 15.37
C ALA A 160 1.64 -2.78 16.04
N VAL A 161 2.48 -3.59 16.72
CA VAL A 161 2.09 -4.88 17.33
C VAL A 161 2.26 -4.84 18.86
N ASP A 162 1.45 -5.65 19.55
CA ASP A 162 1.53 -5.79 21.01
C ASP A 162 2.92 -6.30 21.46
N ALA A 163 3.34 -5.93 22.67
CA ALA A 163 4.69 -6.25 23.17
C ALA A 163 5.01 -7.76 23.16
N GLN A 164 4.04 -8.62 23.47
CA GLN A 164 4.22 -10.08 23.43
C GLN A 164 4.41 -10.59 22.00
N VAL A 165 3.64 -10.06 21.04
CA VAL A 165 3.74 -10.40 19.62
C VAL A 165 5.05 -9.86 19.04
N ALA A 166 5.45 -8.63 19.40
CA ALA A 166 6.74 -8.06 19.05
C ALA A 166 7.90 -8.94 19.51
N TRP A 167 7.84 -9.42 20.76
CA TRP A 167 8.85 -10.31 21.32
C TRP A 167 8.92 -11.64 20.54
N TRP A 168 7.77 -12.23 20.22
CA TRP A 168 7.71 -13.46 19.42
C TRP A 168 8.32 -13.27 18.03
N ILE A 169 7.92 -12.21 17.31
CA ILE A 169 8.43 -11.90 15.97
C ILE A 169 9.95 -11.66 16.02
N LEU A 170 10.43 -10.93 17.02
CA LEU A 170 11.86 -10.67 17.16
C LEU A 170 12.65 -11.98 17.30
N HIS A 171 12.21 -12.90 18.15
CA HIS A 171 12.95 -14.14 18.45
C HIS A 171 12.76 -15.22 17.38
N ASN A 172 11.55 -15.39 16.84
CA ASN A 172 11.23 -16.48 15.90
C ASN A 172 11.35 -16.08 14.43
N ALA A 173 11.17 -14.80 14.08
CA ALA A 173 11.29 -14.33 12.71
C ALA A 173 12.65 -13.66 12.46
N ILE A 174 12.93 -12.55 13.15
CA ILE A 174 14.11 -11.71 12.87
C ILE A 174 15.42 -12.38 13.31
N LEU A 175 15.45 -12.93 14.53
CA LEU A 175 16.57 -13.70 15.07
C LEU A 175 16.45 -15.20 14.75
N GLY A 176 15.29 -15.63 14.27
CA GLY A 176 15.00 -17.03 14.03
C GLY A 176 15.70 -17.60 12.79
N PRO A 177 15.55 -18.91 12.55
CA PRO A 177 16.30 -19.65 11.53
C PRO A 177 16.04 -19.14 10.11
N LEU A 178 14.85 -18.59 9.85
CA LEU A 178 14.46 -18.10 8.52
C LEU A 178 15.25 -16.86 8.07
N MET A 179 15.71 -16.03 9.00
CA MET A 179 16.44 -14.78 8.68
C MET A 179 17.88 -14.78 9.19
N ASN A 180 18.31 -15.80 9.95
CA ASN A 180 19.60 -15.77 10.64
C ASN A 180 20.83 -15.64 9.71
N GLN A 181 20.76 -16.19 8.52
CA GLN A 181 21.86 -16.12 7.54
C GLN A 181 21.83 -14.85 6.68
N HIS A 182 20.77 -14.05 6.78
CA HIS A 182 20.55 -12.87 5.96
C HIS A 182 21.02 -11.59 6.67
N THR A 183 21.38 -10.57 5.89
CA THR A 183 21.64 -9.25 6.47
C THR A 183 20.32 -8.61 6.84
N ARG A 184 20.20 -8.13 8.08
CA ARG A 184 18.97 -7.56 8.62
C ARG A 184 19.26 -6.15 9.08
N VAL A 185 18.59 -5.17 8.50
CA VAL A 185 18.69 -3.76 8.85
C VAL A 185 17.35 -3.34 9.42
N LEU A 186 17.30 -3.10 10.72
CA LEU A 186 16.07 -2.79 11.45
C LEU A 186 16.14 -1.36 11.99
N CYS A 187 15.30 -0.48 11.45
CA CYS A 187 15.00 0.79 12.09
C CYS A 187 13.99 0.53 13.21
N THR A 188 14.32 0.85 14.45
CA THR A 188 13.38 0.62 15.56
C THR A 188 13.67 1.52 16.75
N HIS A 189 12.61 1.76 17.53
CA HIS A 189 12.69 2.35 18.87
C HIS A 189 12.59 1.28 19.99
N ASN A 190 12.47 0.00 19.63
CA ASN A 190 12.32 -1.09 20.59
C ASN A 190 13.67 -1.51 21.20
N ILE A 191 13.81 -1.31 22.51
CA ILE A 191 15.02 -1.61 23.28
C ILE A 191 15.43 -3.08 23.17
N GLN A 192 14.49 -4.03 23.10
CA GLN A 192 14.80 -5.46 23.03
C GLN A 192 15.51 -5.82 21.72
N ALA A 193 15.03 -5.24 20.61
CA ALA A 193 15.62 -5.43 19.30
C ALA A 193 17.01 -4.78 19.21
N MET A 194 17.19 -3.63 19.86
CA MET A 194 18.50 -2.96 19.95
C MET A 194 19.52 -3.80 20.71
N SER A 195 19.16 -4.35 21.87
CA SER A 195 20.08 -5.16 22.69
C SER A 195 20.55 -6.42 21.96
N SER A 196 19.70 -6.96 21.08
CA SER A 196 19.98 -8.19 20.33
C SER A 196 20.75 -7.96 19.02
N ALA A 197 21.02 -6.70 18.65
CA ALA A 197 21.70 -6.37 17.40
C ALA A 197 23.22 -6.56 17.51
N ASP A 198 23.85 -6.99 16.42
CA ASP A 198 25.31 -7.11 16.33
C ASP A 198 25.97 -5.73 16.20
N MET A 199 25.28 -4.80 15.54
CA MET A 199 25.75 -3.44 15.28
C MET A 199 24.61 -2.45 15.49
N ILE A 200 24.92 -1.31 16.12
CA ILE A 200 23.98 -0.21 16.34
C ILE A 200 24.51 1.02 15.60
N VAL A 201 23.61 1.70 14.89
CA VAL A 201 23.86 2.95 14.16
C VAL A 201 22.96 4.02 14.73
N VAL A 202 23.54 5.08 15.28
CA VAL A 202 22.81 6.23 15.84
C VAL A 202 22.74 7.33 14.79
N MET A 203 21.54 7.71 14.41
CA MET A 203 21.26 8.83 13.52
C MET A 203 20.76 10.05 14.29
N ASP A 204 21.25 11.21 13.91
CA ASP A 204 20.87 12.51 14.47
C ASP A 204 20.82 13.54 13.33
N LYS A 205 19.65 14.12 13.09
CA LYS A 205 19.40 15.16 12.06
C LYS A 205 20.09 14.90 10.71
N GLY A 206 19.96 13.69 10.17
CA GLY A 206 20.52 13.34 8.85
C GLY A 206 22.01 12.96 8.84
N HIS A 207 22.66 12.94 10.00
CA HIS A 207 24.04 12.49 10.17
C HIS A 207 24.12 11.17 10.93
N VAL A 208 25.15 10.38 10.63
CA VAL A 208 25.52 9.23 11.45
C VAL A 208 26.40 9.72 12.59
N LYS A 209 25.84 9.73 13.80
CA LYS A 209 26.50 10.23 15.02
C LYS A 209 27.45 9.20 15.62
N TRP A 210 27.05 7.93 15.58
CA TRP A 210 27.80 6.85 16.17
C TRP A 210 27.50 5.51 15.50
N VAL A 211 28.51 4.65 15.42
CA VAL A 211 28.41 3.27 14.94
C VAL A 211 29.26 2.40 15.86
N GLY A 212 28.72 1.29 16.33
CA GLY A 212 29.48 0.34 17.15
C GLY A 212 28.70 -0.94 17.47
N SER A 213 29.32 -1.81 18.26
CA SER A 213 28.70 -3.04 18.74
C SER A 213 27.68 -2.75 19.85
N SER A 214 26.66 -3.61 19.99
CA SER A 214 25.70 -3.54 21.11
C SER A 214 26.41 -3.61 22.48
N THR A 215 27.51 -4.34 22.59
CA THR A 215 28.31 -4.45 23.82
C THR A 215 28.92 -3.13 24.29
N ASP A 216 29.20 -2.23 23.36
CA ASP A 216 29.85 -0.94 23.64
C ASP A 216 28.80 0.15 23.93
N PHE A 217 27.53 -0.14 23.65
CA PHE A 217 26.42 0.77 23.80
C PHE A 217 25.70 0.53 25.13
N SER A 218 26.07 1.29 26.17
CA SER A 218 25.34 1.25 27.44
C SER A 218 23.91 1.80 27.27
N VAL A 219 22.91 1.11 27.81
CA VAL A 219 21.48 1.51 27.74
C VAL A 219 21.24 2.91 28.36
N SER A 220 22.08 3.36 29.29
CA SER A 220 22.09 4.73 29.84
C SER A 220 22.52 5.81 28.83
N SER A 221 23.24 5.42 27.79
CA SER A 221 23.56 6.32 26.67
C SER A 221 22.36 6.49 25.75
N HIS A 222 21.44 5.50 25.66
CA HIS A 222 20.21 5.64 24.90
C HIS A 222 19.31 6.73 25.47
N SER A 223 19.15 6.79 26.80
CA SER A 223 18.47 7.93 27.42
C SER A 223 19.25 9.20 27.12
N THR A 224 20.58 9.26 27.26
CA THR A 224 21.32 10.51 26.95
C THR A 224 21.16 10.98 25.47
N PHE A 225 21.02 10.05 24.52
CA PHE A 225 20.84 10.36 23.09
C PHE A 225 19.38 10.62 22.68
N CYS A 226 18.39 10.10 23.42
CA CYS A 226 16.95 10.28 23.13
C CYS A 226 16.23 11.23 24.12
N SER A 227 16.79 11.48 25.30
CA SER A 227 16.13 12.18 26.43
C SER A 227 16.27 13.68 26.41
N LEU A 228 16.72 14.29 25.31
CA LEU A 228 16.70 15.76 25.24
C LEU A 228 15.27 16.33 25.15
N ASN A 229 14.22 15.49 25.05
CA ASN A 229 12.82 15.93 24.97
C ASN A 229 11.80 15.16 25.84
N GLU A 230 12.20 14.27 26.75
CA GLU A 230 11.24 13.49 27.58
C GLU A 230 10.99 14.05 28.99
N PHE A 231 11.16 15.37 29.18
CA PHE A 231 10.69 16.09 30.37
C PHE A 231 9.16 16.27 30.34
N THR A 232 8.36 15.19 30.28
CA THR A 232 6.90 15.29 30.56
C THR A 232 6.22 14.03 31.09
N VAL A 233 6.86 12.85 31.17
CA VAL A 233 6.14 11.61 31.56
C VAL A 233 6.50 11.07 32.96
N SER A 234 7.34 11.77 33.72
CA SER A 234 7.79 11.30 35.05
C SER A 234 6.87 11.62 36.25
N GLN A 235 5.59 11.98 36.05
CA GLN A 235 4.67 12.26 37.16
C GLN A 235 3.28 11.62 37.00
N VAL A 236 3.19 10.30 36.82
CA VAL A 236 1.92 9.58 37.15
C VAL A 236 2.16 8.23 37.86
N GLN A 237 3.40 7.74 38.01
CA GLN A 237 3.64 6.40 38.58
C GLN A 237 4.44 6.45 39.90
N SER A 238 3.82 6.98 40.95
CA SER A 238 4.17 6.62 42.33
C SER A 238 3.05 7.04 43.28
N LEU A 239 2.12 6.11 43.54
CA LEU A 239 1.07 6.04 44.57
C LEU A 239 -0.01 5.14 43.92
N GLU A 240 -0.26 3.89 44.28
CA GLU A 240 -0.14 3.17 45.54
C GLU A 240 -0.09 1.66 45.26
N CYS A 241 0.75 0.92 45.99
CA CYS A 241 0.47 -0.47 46.31
C CYS A 241 0.89 -0.69 47.77
N SER A 242 -0.08 -0.94 48.66
CA SER A 242 -0.01 -1.86 49.81
C SER A 242 -1.32 -1.88 50.61
N THR A 243 -2.17 -2.87 50.30
CA THR A 243 -2.87 -3.80 51.22
C THR A 243 -3.35 -3.36 52.63
N ASN A 244 -4.66 -3.49 52.93
CA ASN A 244 -5.23 -4.55 53.83
C ASN A 244 -6.74 -4.38 54.21
N THR A 245 -7.51 -5.45 53.96
CA THR A 245 -8.48 -6.19 54.81
C THR A 245 -9.84 -5.60 55.30
N SER A 246 -10.92 -6.18 54.73
CA SER A 246 -12.29 -6.54 55.23
C SER A 246 -13.24 -5.50 55.86
N THR A 247 -14.46 -5.36 55.31
CA THR A 247 -15.74 -6.00 55.75
C THR A 247 -16.96 -5.62 54.87
N GLU A 248 -17.88 -6.58 54.74
CA GLU A 248 -19.30 -6.63 54.26
C GLU A 248 -20.00 -5.32 53.80
N THR A 249 -20.79 -5.27 52.71
CA THR A 249 -22.16 -5.82 52.60
C THR A 249 -22.71 -5.72 51.15
N LYS A 250 -23.53 -6.70 50.78
CA LYS A 250 -24.28 -6.92 49.53
C LYS A 250 -24.96 -5.68 48.90
N GLN A 251 -24.84 -5.55 47.57
CA GLN A 251 -25.97 -5.15 46.72
C GLN A 251 -25.84 -5.72 45.30
N ASP A 252 -26.95 -6.30 44.86
CA ASP A 252 -27.21 -7.05 43.64
C ASP A 252 -27.40 -6.12 42.43
N CYS A 253 -26.87 -6.48 41.25
CA CYS A 253 -27.42 -6.14 39.93
C CYS A 253 -26.57 -6.73 38.78
N LYS A 254 -27.07 -7.86 38.23
CA LYS A 254 -27.01 -8.40 36.85
C LYS A 254 -25.84 -8.01 35.90
N PRO A 255 -25.15 -8.98 35.28
CA PRO A 255 -24.36 -8.73 34.08
C PRO A 255 -25.27 -8.67 32.85
N GLU A 256 -25.18 -7.56 32.11
CA GLU A 256 -25.77 -7.37 30.79
C GLU A 256 -25.03 -8.29 29.81
N ARG A 257 -25.74 -9.28 29.27
CA ARG A 257 -25.29 -10.10 28.14
C ARG A 257 -25.64 -9.32 26.88
N ASP A 258 -24.66 -8.68 26.27
CA ASP A 258 -24.76 -8.32 24.85
C ASP A 258 -24.56 -9.61 24.03
N SER A 259 -25.66 -10.32 23.85
CA SER A 259 -25.80 -11.32 22.80
C SER A 259 -25.89 -10.59 21.46
N ILE A 260 -24.75 -10.44 20.78
CA ILE A 260 -24.76 -10.22 19.34
C ILE A 260 -25.19 -11.54 18.70
N CYS A 261 -26.48 -11.67 18.42
CA CYS A 261 -26.97 -12.66 17.47
C CYS A 261 -26.24 -12.45 16.16
N VAL A 262 -25.49 -13.46 15.71
CA VAL A 262 -25.01 -13.56 14.33
C VAL A 262 -26.17 -14.14 13.52
N PRO A 263 -26.85 -13.37 12.64
CA PRO A 263 -27.54 -13.98 11.53
C PRO A 263 -26.47 -14.52 10.58
N GLY A 264 -26.59 -15.79 10.22
CA GLY A 264 -25.76 -16.41 9.21
C GLY A 264 -25.83 -15.68 7.88
N GLU A 265 -24.82 -15.97 7.06
CA GLU A 265 -24.51 -15.36 5.76
C GLU A 265 -23.60 -14.13 5.84
N ALA A 266 -22.31 -14.40 6.09
CA ALA A 266 -21.24 -13.55 5.57
C ALA A 266 -21.22 -13.68 4.03
N GLN A 267 -22.16 -13.00 3.38
CA GLN A 267 -22.12 -12.74 1.95
C GLN A 267 -20.94 -11.81 1.66
N GLU A 268 -19.97 -12.31 0.89
CA GLU A 268 -19.19 -11.61 -0.13
C GLU A 268 -19.28 -10.07 -0.07
N ILE A 269 -18.48 -9.45 0.80
CA ILE A 269 -18.30 -8.00 0.78
C ILE A 269 -17.23 -7.68 -0.26
N ILE A 270 -17.60 -7.82 -1.53
CA ILE A 270 -17.21 -7.00 -2.68
C ILE A 270 -18.14 -7.47 -3.79
N GLU A 271 -19.15 -6.66 -4.08
CA GLU A 271 -19.81 -6.72 -5.38
C GLU A 271 -18.73 -6.43 -6.41
N VAL A 272 -18.18 -7.49 -7.03
CA VAL A 272 -17.39 -7.35 -8.25
C VAL A 272 -18.24 -6.50 -9.18
N GLU A 273 -17.69 -5.37 -9.66
CA GLU A 273 -18.42 -4.45 -10.54
C GLU A 273 -18.82 -5.22 -11.81
N LEU A 274 -20.03 -5.80 -11.80
CA LEU A 274 -20.56 -6.57 -12.89
C LEU A 274 -20.94 -5.58 -13.99
N ARG A 275 -20.00 -5.36 -14.91
CA ARG A 275 -20.27 -4.64 -16.15
C ARG A 275 -21.29 -5.46 -16.93
N LYS A 276 -22.52 -4.95 -17.04
CA LYS A 276 -23.50 -5.51 -17.98
C LYS A 276 -22.97 -5.33 -19.40
N GLU A 277 -22.51 -6.42 -20.01
CA GLU A 277 -22.15 -6.44 -21.44
C GLU A 277 -23.42 -6.70 -22.26
N GLY A 278 -23.72 -5.81 -23.22
CA GLY A 278 -24.90 -5.94 -24.06
C GLY A 278 -25.51 -4.60 -24.48
N ARG A 279 -26.74 -4.66 -25.00
CA ARG A 279 -27.49 -3.46 -25.38
C ARG A 279 -27.84 -2.65 -24.14
N VAL A 280 -27.59 -1.35 -24.20
CA VAL A 280 -27.95 -0.41 -23.14
C VAL A 280 -29.47 -0.39 -22.98
N GLU A 281 -29.96 -0.55 -21.74
CA GLU A 281 -31.39 -0.51 -21.44
C GLU A 281 -31.99 0.86 -21.80
N LEU A 282 -33.19 0.88 -22.41
CA LEU A 282 -33.90 2.13 -22.79
C LEU A 282 -34.17 3.07 -21.61
N THR A 283 -34.19 2.53 -20.40
CA THR A 283 -34.27 3.29 -19.15
C THR A 283 -33.11 4.27 -18.99
N VAL A 284 -31.90 3.92 -19.44
CA VAL A 284 -30.72 4.80 -19.37
C VAL A 284 -30.91 6.01 -20.29
N TYR A 285 -31.42 5.80 -21.51
CA TYR A 285 -31.74 6.89 -22.43
C TYR A 285 -32.83 7.81 -21.89
N LYS A 286 -33.87 7.23 -21.27
CA LYS A 286 -34.92 8.00 -20.61
C LYS A 286 -34.39 8.85 -19.45
N ASN A 287 -33.50 8.29 -18.64
CA ASN A 287 -32.85 9.04 -17.55
C ASN A 287 -32.03 10.19 -18.12
N TYR A 288 -31.25 9.96 -19.18
CA TYR A 288 -30.47 11.01 -19.84
C TYR A 288 -31.36 12.14 -20.42
N ALA A 289 -32.45 11.78 -21.10
CA ALA A 289 -33.43 12.75 -21.62
C ALA A 289 -34.16 13.52 -20.51
N THR A 290 -34.32 12.91 -19.33
CA THR A 290 -34.94 13.55 -18.16
C THR A 290 -33.98 14.54 -17.51
N TYR A 291 -32.70 14.19 -17.38
CA TYR A 291 -31.66 15.11 -16.88
C TYR A 291 -31.36 16.26 -17.83
N SER A 292 -31.32 16.01 -19.14
CA SER A 292 -31.15 17.05 -20.16
C SER A 292 -32.39 17.93 -20.34
N GLY A 293 -33.55 17.50 -19.85
CA GLY A 293 -34.84 18.13 -20.09
C GLY A 293 -35.49 17.68 -21.40
N TRP A 294 -36.78 17.36 -21.35
CA TRP A 294 -37.53 16.83 -22.51
C TRP A 294 -37.56 17.82 -23.68
N PHE A 295 -37.66 19.11 -23.40
CA PHE A 295 -37.67 20.15 -24.42
C PHE A 295 -36.36 20.18 -25.22
N ILE A 296 -35.21 20.18 -24.53
CA ILE A 296 -33.88 20.21 -25.18
C ILE A 296 -33.67 18.92 -25.97
N THR A 297 -34.04 17.77 -25.41
CA THR A 297 -33.94 16.47 -26.09
C THR A 297 -34.74 16.47 -27.39
N VAL A 298 -36.00 16.93 -27.37
CA VAL A 298 -36.85 17.02 -28.56
C VAL A 298 -36.28 18.00 -29.59
N VAL A 299 -35.75 19.14 -29.17
CA VAL A 299 -35.10 20.12 -30.06
C VAL A 299 -33.88 19.51 -30.77
N ILE A 300 -33.05 18.75 -30.05
CA ILE A 300 -31.88 18.06 -30.61
C ILE A 300 -32.32 16.96 -31.60
N CYS A 301 -33.34 16.16 -31.25
CA CYS A 301 -33.86 15.15 -32.17
C CYS A 301 -34.48 15.80 -33.42
N LEU A 302 -35.23 16.89 -33.26
CA LEU A 302 -35.84 17.62 -34.36
C LEU A 302 -34.79 18.24 -35.27
N SER A 303 -33.73 18.84 -34.71
CA SER A 303 -32.66 19.44 -35.51
C SER A 303 -31.88 18.39 -36.31
N ALA A 304 -31.66 17.20 -35.75
CA ALA A 304 -31.08 16.08 -36.47
C ALA A 304 -31.96 15.66 -37.66
N ILE A 305 -33.26 15.46 -37.44
CA ILE A 305 -34.22 15.09 -38.50
C ILE A 305 -34.27 16.16 -39.60
N LEU A 306 -34.32 17.45 -39.22
CA LEU A 306 -34.29 18.56 -40.17
C LEU A 306 -33.00 18.58 -40.98
N MET A 307 -31.86 18.25 -40.35
CA MET A 307 -30.58 18.14 -41.04
C MET A 307 -30.59 17.02 -42.08
N GLN A 308 -31.13 15.83 -41.74
CA GLN A 308 -31.28 14.74 -42.72
C GLN A 308 -32.27 15.09 -43.83
N ALA A 309 -33.41 15.68 -43.50
CA ALA A 309 -34.41 16.08 -44.48
C ALA A 309 -33.88 17.13 -45.47
N SER A 310 -33.08 18.09 -44.98
CA SER A 310 -32.45 19.11 -45.83
C SER A 310 -31.45 18.51 -46.81
N ARG A 311 -30.65 17.52 -46.37
CA ARG A 311 -29.73 16.80 -47.25
C ARG A 311 -30.48 16.06 -48.37
N ASN A 312 -31.46 15.24 -47.99
CA ASN A 312 -32.26 14.48 -48.95
C ASN A 312 -33.03 15.41 -49.90
N GLY A 313 -33.54 16.54 -49.39
CA GLY A 313 -34.24 17.54 -50.20
C GLY A 313 -33.32 18.22 -51.22
N ASN A 314 -32.09 18.54 -50.84
CA ASN A 314 -31.08 19.09 -51.75
C ASN A 314 -30.72 18.09 -52.87
N ASP A 315 -30.55 16.82 -52.53
CA ASP A 315 -30.18 15.78 -53.50
C ASP A 315 -31.34 15.48 -54.47
N LEU A 316 -32.58 15.45 -53.98
CA LEU A 316 -33.78 15.35 -54.82
C LEU A 316 -33.94 16.56 -55.74
N TRP A 317 -33.67 17.77 -55.23
CA TRP A 317 -33.73 18.98 -56.02
C TRP A 317 -32.67 19.01 -57.12
N LEU A 318 -31.44 18.60 -56.81
CA LEU A 318 -30.36 18.47 -57.80
C LEU A 318 -30.71 17.45 -58.89
N SER A 319 -31.28 16.30 -58.51
CA SER A 319 -31.77 15.31 -59.49
C SER A 319 -32.82 15.91 -60.42
N TYR A 320 -33.83 16.60 -59.87
CA TYR A 320 -34.86 17.25 -60.67
C TYR A 320 -34.31 18.34 -61.59
N TRP A 321 -33.32 19.11 -61.12
CA TRP A 321 -32.71 20.18 -61.90
C TRP A 321 -31.87 19.63 -63.08
N VAL A 322 -31.18 18.51 -62.88
CA VAL A 322 -30.45 17.81 -63.96
C VAL A 322 -31.42 17.26 -65.02
N ASP A 323 -32.54 16.68 -64.60
CA ASP A 323 -33.55 16.14 -65.53
C ASP A 323 -34.26 17.25 -66.34
N THR A 324 -34.49 18.41 -65.72
CA THR A 324 -35.16 19.54 -66.40
C THR A 324 -34.23 20.35 -67.30
N THR A 325 -32.93 20.41 -67.00
CA THR A 325 -31.93 21.06 -67.86
C THR A 325 -31.54 20.19 -69.07
N THR A 326 -31.74 18.88 -69.00
CA THR A 326 -31.53 17.93 -70.12
C THR A 326 -32.75 17.80 -71.05
N GLY A 327 -33.65 18.78 -71.04
CA GLY A 327 -34.76 18.90 -71.99
C GLY A 327 -34.34 19.26 -73.43
N SER A 328 -33.50 18.44 -74.09
CA SER A 328 -33.51 18.26 -75.55
C SER A 328 -32.77 17.01 -76.07
N SER A 329 -32.72 15.90 -75.34
CA SER A 329 -32.41 14.60 -75.95
C SER A 329 -32.90 13.45 -75.09
N HIS A 330 -33.89 12.71 -75.60
CA HIS A 330 -34.40 11.48 -75.01
C HIS A 330 -33.27 10.48 -74.71
N THR A 331 -32.89 10.37 -73.43
CA THR A 331 -32.28 9.18 -72.85
C THR A 331 -32.81 9.06 -71.42
N GLU A 332 -33.73 8.13 -71.20
CA GLU A 332 -34.23 7.77 -69.87
C GLU A 332 -33.07 7.26 -69.02
N TYR A 333 -32.56 8.10 -68.11
CA TYR A 333 -31.81 7.61 -66.96
C TYR A 333 -32.79 7.48 -65.80
N SER A 334 -33.02 6.24 -65.38
CA SER A 334 -33.90 5.90 -64.27
C SER A 334 -33.42 6.57 -62.98
N THR A 335 -34.30 7.35 -62.37
CA THR A 335 -34.18 7.95 -61.02
C THR A 335 -33.91 6.92 -59.91
N SER A 336 -33.94 5.63 -60.23
CA SER A 336 -33.57 4.52 -59.33
C SER A 336 -32.09 4.48 -58.95
N PHE A 337 -31.16 5.15 -59.65
CA PHE A 337 -29.73 5.03 -59.33
C PHE A 337 -29.30 5.82 -58.10
N TYR A 338 -29.95 6.96 -57.79
CA TYR A 338 -29.59 7.81 -56.65
C TYR A 338 -30.22 7.38 -55.33
N LEU A 339 -31.40 6.73 -55.35
CA LEU A 339 -32.02 6.18 -54.14
C LEU A 339 -31.23 5.00 -53.55
N VAL A 340 -30.41 4.31 -54.36
CA VAL A 340 -29.60 3.16 -53.89
C VAL A 340 -28.37 3.60 -53.10
N THR A 341 -27.85 4.82 -53.31
CA THR A 341 -26.64 5.28 -52.61
C THR A 341 -26.89 5.78 -51.20
N ASP A 342 -28.10 6.28 -50.88
CA ASP A 342 -28.43 6.72 -49.51
C ASP A 342 -28.67 5.55 -48.54
N GLN A 343 -29.00 4.36 -49.07
CA GLN A 343 -29.22 3.17 -48.26
C GLN A 343 -27.90 2.49 -47.85
N PHE A 344 -26.76 2.90 -48.41
CA PHE A 344 -25.43 2.34 -48.11
C PHE A 344 -24.62 3.11 -47.06
N PHE A 345 -25.13 4.24 -46.53
CA PHE A 345 -24.42 5.07 -45.53
C PHE A 345 -24.93 4.89 -44.09
N PHE A 346 -25.84 3.92 -43.87
CA PHE A 346 -26.36 3.51 -42.56
C PHE A 346 -26.05 2.02 -42.30
N GLU A 347 -24.78 1.66 -42.42
CA GLU A 347 -24.10 0.59 -41.68
C GLU A 347 -22.77 1.18 -41.17
#